data_AF-M1PVD4-F1
#
_entry.id   AF-M1PVD4-F1
#
_cell.length_a   1.000
_cell.length_b   1.000
_cell.length_c   1.000
_cell.angle_alpha   90.00
_cell.angle_beta   90.00
_cell.angle_gamma   90.00
#
_symmetry.space_group_name_H-M   'P 1'
#
loop_
_entity.id
_entity.type
_entity.pdbx_description
1 polymer ?
#
loop_
_entity_poly.entity_id
_entity_poly.type
_entity_poly.pdbx_seq_one_letter_code
_entity_poly.pdbx_strand_id
1 'polypeptide(L)'
;MPEKQIPYKNNSELPDSVKDNLPGHGQDIYREAYNSAWEEYKDPSERKGDSSREETAHRVAWSAVKKKYEKNSEGNWVEKD
;
A
#
# COMPACT_ATOMS: atom_id res chain seq x y z
N MET A 1 26.42 -0.73 2.01
CA MET A 1 25.33 -0.82 1.02
C MET A 1 24.07 -0.43 1.77
N PRO A 2 23.40 0.69 1.47
CA PRO A 2 22.18 1.02 2.21
C PRO A 2 21.11 0.02 1.81
N GLU A 3 20.70 -0.82 2.76
CA GLU A 3 19.59 -1.74 2.59
C GLU A 3 18.35 -0.94 2.15
N LYS A 4 17.71 -1.35 1.06
CA LYS A 4 16.42 -0.77 0.66
C LYS A 4 15.46 -0.94 1.84
N GLN A 5 15.12 0.15 2.53
CA GLN A 5 14.09 0.14 3.55
C GLN A 5 12.75 -0.01 2.85
N ILE A 6 12.39 -1.23 2.49
CA ILE A 6 11.02 -1.56 2.15
C ILE A 6 10.29 -1.89 3.46
N PRO A 7 9.18 -1.21 3.74
CA PRO A 7 8.44 -1.35 4.99
C PRO A 7 7.67 -2.67 5.07
N TYR A 8 7.26 -3.23 3.92
CA TYR A 8 6.62 -4.54 3.84
C TYR A 8 7.43 -5.45 2.92
N LYS A 9 8.11 -6.46 3.46
CA LYS A 9 8.82 -7.47 2.66
C LYS A 9 7.86 -8.55 2.18
N ASN A 10 6.85 -8.89 3.00
CA ASN A 10 5.89 -9.95 2.71
C ASN A 10 4.45 -9.53 3.00
N ASN A 11 3.50 -10.22 2.36
CA ASN A 11 2.06 -9.97 2.55
C ASN A 11 1.62 -10.20 4.01
N SER A 12 2.35 -11.03 4.77
CA SER A 12 2.12 -11.24 6.21
C SER A 12 2.40 -10.02 7.08
N GLU A 13 3.28 -9.11 6.63
CA GLU A 13 3.62 -7.86 7.34
C GLU A 13 2.60 -6.75 7.08
N LEU A 14 1.67 -6.97 6.14
CA LEU A 14 0.61 -6.01 5.87
C LEU A 14 -0.33 -5.89 7.08
N PRO A 15 -1.02 -4.75 7.22
CA PRO A 15 -2.03 -4.55 8.26
C PRO A 15 -3.10 -5.64 8.19
N ASP A 16 -3.59 -6.08 9.35
CA ASP A 16 -4.64 -7.11 9.40
C ASP A 16 -5.91 -6.67 8.66
N SER A 17 -6.25 -5.38 8.67
CA SER A 17 -7.36 -4.84 7.86
C SER A 17 -7.15 -4.97 6.35
N VAL A 18 -5.94 -5.16 5.86
CA VAL A 18 -5.65 -5.44 4.44
C VAL A 18 -5.71 -6.94 4.20
N LYS A 19 -5.07 -7.73 5.08
CA LYS A 19 -4.99 -9.20 4.94
C LYS A 19 -6.35 -9.88 5.07
N ASP A 20 -7.19 -9.38 5.98
CA ASP A 20 -8.53 -9.90 6.25
C ASP A 20 -9.54 -9.49 5.18
N ASN A 21 -9.34 -8.32 4.57
CA ASN A 21 -10.29 -7.75 3.62
C ASN A 21 -9.95 -8.02 2.15
N LEU A 22 -8.67 -8.24 1.82
CA LEU A 22 -8.20 -8.47 0.45
C LEU A 22 -7.75 -9.91 0.25
N PRO A 23 -8.09 -10.53 -0.90
CA PRO A 23 -7.49 -11.79 -1.30
C PRO A 23 -5.98 -11.62 -1.54
N GLY A 24 -5.25 -12.73 -1.60
CA GLY A 24 -3.78 -12.73 -1.70
C GLY A 24 -3.23 -11.88 -2.85
N HIS A 25 -3.95 -11.78 -3.98
CA HIS A 25 -3.56 -10.92 -5.10
C HIS A 25 -3.69 -9.41 -4.78
N GLY A 26 -4.76 -9.00 -4.08
CA GLY A 26 -4.93 -7.62 -3.63
C GLY A 26 -3.89 -7.21 -2.58
N GLN A 27 -3.47 -8.14 -1.72
CA GLN A 27 -2.36 -7.94 -0.79
C GLN A 27 -1.04 -7.66 -1.51
N ASP A 28 -0.78 -8.40 -2.59
CA ASP A 28 0.44 -8.23 -3.39
C ASP A 28 0.50 -6.83 -4.03
N ILE A 29 -0.59 -6.42 -4.68
CA ILE A 29 -0.75 -5.08 -5.27
C ILE A 29 -0.55 -3.99 -4.21
N TYR A 30 -1.14 -4.18 -3.02
CA TYR A 30 -0.99 -3.23 -1.92
C TYR A 30 0.48 -3.06 -1.53
N ARG A 31 1.18 -4.18 -1.29
CA ARG A 31 2.58 -4.21 -0.90
C ARG A 31 3.45 -3.54 -1.97
N GLU A 32 3.28 -3.90 -3.23
CA GLU A 32 4.08 -3.34 -4.33
C GLU A 32 3.87 -1.83 -4.46
N ALA A 33 2.63 -1.38 -4.46
CA ALA A 33 2.31 0.05 -4.55
C ALA A 33 2.79 0.83 -3.33
N TYR A 34 2.71 0.25 -2.14
CA TYR A 34 3.25 0.86 -0.93
C TYR A 34 4.77 1.00 -1.01
N ASN A 35 5.47 -0.09 -1.33
CA ASN A 35 6.92 -0.12 -1.40
C ASN A 35 7.45 0.86 -2.46
N SER A 36 6.79 0.92 -3.61
CA SER A 36 7.09 1.90 -4.65
C SER A 36 6.91 3.33 -4.13
N ALA A 37 5.76 3.67 -3.55
CA ALA A 37 5.54 5.00 -2.99
C ALA A 37 6.56 5.34 -1.89
N TRP A 38 6.91 4.38 -1.04
CA TRP A 38 7.88 4.59 0.02
C TRP A 38 9.30 4.85 -0.49
N GLU A 39 9.71 4.17 -1.56
CA GLU A 39 10.98 4.45 -2.25
C GLU A 39 10.95 5.85 -2.90
N GLU A 40 9.84 6.24 -3.50
CA GLU A 40 9.69 7.57 -4.13
C GLU A 40 9.72 8.70 -3.09
N TYR A 41 9.06 8.52 -1.93
CA TYR A 41 9.04 9.52 -0.84
C TYR A 41 10.19 9.34 0.16
N LYS A 42 11.21 8.53 -0.17
CA LYS A 42 12.41 8.29 0.65
C LYS A 42 13.19 9.58 0.91
N ASP A 43 13.30 10.46 -0.09
CA ASP A 43 14.16 11.64 -0.02
C ASP A 43 13.50 12.78 0.78
N PRO A 44 14.02 13.12 1.97
CA PRO A 44 13.45 14.17 2.81
C PRO A 44 13.74 15.58 2.29
N SER A 45 14.76 15.75 1.43
CA SER A 45 15.15 17.05 0.87
C SER A 45 14.12 17.65 -0.10
N GLU A 46 13.16 16.86 -0.59
CA GLU A 46 12.05 17.33 -1.43
C GLU A 46 10.75 17.53 -0.65
N ARG A 47 10.74 17.31 0.67
CA ARG A 47 9.52 17.38 1.47
C ARG A 47 9.17 18.82 1.84
N LYS A 48 8.23 19.42 1.11
CA LYS A 48 7.38 20.51 1.61
C LYS A 48 6.14 19.92 2.29
N GLY A 49 6.19 19.71 3.61
CA GLY A 49 4.98 19.43 4.40
C GLY A 49 5.17 18.45 5.55
N ASP A 50 4.26 18.55 6.52
CA ASP A 50 4.20 17.80 7.78
C ASP A 50 3.68 16.35 7.63
N SER A 51 3.24 15.95 6.43
CA SER A 51 2.69 14.62 6.19
C SER A 51 3.79 13.56 6.16
N SER A 52 3.64 12.54 7.00
CA SER A 52 4.57 11.42 7.07
C SER A 52 4.58 10.60 5.78
N ARG A 53 5.77 10.16 5.34
CA ARG A 53 5.95 9.27 4.17
C ARG A 53 5.04 8.03 4.20
N GLU A 54 4.79 7.53 5.41
CA GLU A 54 3.93 6.39 5.70
C GLU A 54 2.48 6.63 5.31
N GLU A 55 1.95 7.79 5.69
CA GLU A 55 0.56 8.15 5.41
C GLU A 55 0.32 8.30 3.90
N THR A 56 1.27 8.91 3.19
CA THR A 56 1.22 9.01 1.73
C THR A 56 1.33 7.63 1.07
N ALA A 57 2.27 6.79 1.51
CA ALA A 57 2.44 5.45 0.96
C ALA A 57 1.19 4.58 1.17
N HIS A 58 0.55 4.64 2.35
CA HIS A 58 -0.72 3.98 2.63
C HIS A 58 -1.82 4.44 1.66
N ARG A 59 -1.93 5.74 1.39
CA ARG A 59 -2.93 6.30 0.47
C ARG A 59 -2.69 5.85 -0.96
N VAL A 60 -1.44 5.82 -1.42
CA VAL A 60 -1.08 5.34 -2.77
C VAL A 60 -1.38 3.84 -2.90
N ALA A 61 -1.00 3.04 -1.91
CA ALA A 61 -1.26 1.60 -1.89
C ALA A 61 -2.76 1.29 -1.94
N TRP A 62 -3.57 1.93 -1.09
CA TRP A 62 -5.02 1.79 -1.12
C TRP A 62 -5.63 2.28 -2.44
N SER A 63 -5.06 3.29 -3.08
CA SER A 63 -5.52 3.75 -4.38
C SER A 63 -5.25 2.73 -5.49
N ALA A 64 -4.10 2.04 -5.44
CA ALA A 64 -3.78 0.96 -6.36
C ALA A 64 -4.73 -0.23 -6.18
N VAL A 65 -4.99 -0.63 -4.93
CA VAL A 65 -6.01 -1.64 -4.63
C VAL A 65 -7.37 -1.20 -5.14
N LYS A 66 -7.81 0.04 -4.88
CA LYS A 66 -9.09 0.58 -5.39
C LYS A 66 -9.25 0.57 -6.91
N LYS A 67 -8.14 0.56 -7.66
CA LYS A 67 -8.17 0.46 -9.13
C LYS A 67 -8.47 -0.95 -9.61
N LYS A 68 -8.07 -1.96 -8.83
CA LYS A 68 -8.20 -3.39 -9.14
C LYS A 68 -9.28 -4.10 -8.34
N TYR A 69 -9.67 -3.54 -7.21
CA TYR A 69 -10.65 -4.06 -6.28
C TYR A 69 -11.63 -2.94 -5.92
N GLU A 70 -12.90 -3.26 -5.78
CA GLU A 70 -13.92 -2.34 -5.31
C GLU A 70 -14.67 -2.94 -4.12
N LYS A 71 -15.18 -2.07 -3.24
CA LYS A 71 -16.05 -2.54 -2.15
C LYS A 71 -17.43 -2.83 -2.71
N ASN A 72 -17.89 -4.06 -2.53
CA ASN A 72 -19.27 -4.45 -2.84
C ASN A 72 -20.25 -3.86 -1.81
N SER A 73 -21.55 -4.07 -2.03
CA SER A 73 -22.61 -3.59 -1.14
C SER A 73 -22.55 -4.15 0.29
N GLU A 74 -21.83 -5.26 0.50
CA GLU A 74 -21.60 -5.88 1.82
C GLU A 74 -20.36 -5.29 2.51
N GLY A 75 -19.61 -4.43 1.83
CA GLY A 75 -18.38 -3.82 2.34
C GLY A 75 -17.11 -4.64 2.10
N ASN A 76 -17.20 -5.77 1.39
CA ASN A 76 -16.09 -6.65 1.03
C ASN A 76 -15.38 -6.16 -0.24
N TRP A 77 -14.06 -6.31 -0.29
CA TRP A 77 -13.31 -5.97 -1.50
C TRP A 77 -13.37 -7.12 -2.51
N VAL A 78 -13.92 -6.83 -3.68
CA VAL A 78 -14.04 -7.77 -4.80
C VAL A 78 -13.20 -7.26 -5.96
N GLU A 79 -12.62 -8.18 -6.74
CA GLU A 79 -11.84 -7.83 -7.92
C GLU A 79 -12.75 -7.13 -8.94
N LYS A 80 -12.24 -6.02 -9.47
CA LYS A 80 -12.90 -5.21 -10.49
C LYS A 80 -12.49 -5.80 -11.84
N ASP A 81 -13.46 -6.34 -12.57
CA ASP A 81 -13.29 -6.89 -13.94
C ASP A 81 -12.87 -5.79 -14.94
#